data_AF-A0AAU8FUG9-F1
#
_entry.id   AF-A0AAU8FUG9-F1
#
_cell.length_a   1.000
_cell.length_b   1.000
_cell.length_c   1.000
_cell.angle_alpha   90.00
_cell.angle_beta   90.00
_cell.angle_gamma   90.00
#
_symmetry.space_group_name_H-M   'P 1'
#
loop_
_entity.id
_entity.type
_entity.pdbx_description
1 polymer ?
#
loop_
_entity_poly.entity_id
_entity_poly.type
_entity_poly.pdbx_seq_one_letter_code
_entity_poly.pdbx_strand_id
1 'polypeptide(L)'
;MKIFRLAILLYLLTFIVKNANAQNGKLADDPAQFMTQLRKMMEGSRNPQFIRPAVQLDSIWMSAINPQQQAKFIGIVKTQVAKGQKAGALMALLIRNTQALAKKSPEKLDGFLDVAANAGEKYDAKTFQKVLQTSLPITESNKLYGSNYNSLYLLGGDFTYRFDAKADSTVVKETETANDGWNTPVDSSLVIAPTKSAPLPIVAGPVLDLQNATFAMVAGGDSVVFGPANGSVSLRDGMFVGKNGKFTWQTAGDSTIYADLDAYSFNINHPRLLAENSTLHSDNYLAAPVKGTLEYRGDQTHQRSAGTIPALHFE
;
A
#
# COMPACT_ATOMS: atom_id res chain seq x y z
N MET A 1 -9.56 16.34 67.63
CA MET A 1 -10.07 15.05 67.13
C MET A 1 -10.80 15.10 65.78
N LYS A 2 -11.62 16.14 65.46
CA LYS A 2 -12.38 16.20 64.20
C LYS A 2 -11.51 16.33 62.93
N ILE A 3 -10.41 17.09 63.00
CA ILE A 3 -9.49 17.33 61.88
C ILE A 3 -8.75 16.05 61.46
N PHE A 4 -8.36 15.21 62.43
CA PHE A 4 -7.68 13.95 62.18
C PHE A 4 -8.57 12.92 61.47
N ARG A 5 -9.88 12.91 61.79
CA ARG A 5 -10.88 12.06 61.12
C ARG A 5 -11.13 12.50 59.68
N LEU A 6 -11.10 13.81 59.40
CA LEU A 6 -11.28 14.35 58.04
C LEU A 6 -10.07 14.03 57.14
N ALA A 7 -8.85 14.11 57.69
CA ALA A 7 -7.63 13.79 56.96
C ALA A 7 -7.53 12.31 56.58
N ILE A 8 -7.95 11.40 57.48
CA ILE A 8 -7.99 9.95 57.20
C ILE A 8 -9.03 9.63 56.11
N LEU A 9 -10.19 10.30 56.13
CA LEU A 9 -11.23 10.10 55.13
C LEU A 9 -10.80 10.61 53.74
N LEU A 10 -10.09 11.74 53.68
CA LEU A 10 -9.53 12.28 52.43
C LEU A 10 -8.43 11.37 51.86
N TYR A 11 -7.59 10.79 52.73
CA TYR A 11 -6.54 9.85 52.33
C TYR A 11 -7.12 8.53 51.78
N LEU A 12 -8.16 7.99 52.41
CA LEU A 12 -8.89 6.80 51.94
C LEU A 12 -9.59 7.04 50.59
N LEU A 13 -10.17 8.22 50.36
CA LEU A 13 -10.78 8.55 49.07
C LEU A 13 -9.75 8.62 47.93
N THR A 14 -8.51 9.07 48.18
CA THR A 14 -7.46 9.08 47.14
C THR A 14 -6.93 7.68 46.80
N PHE A 15 -7.05 6.70 47.71
CA PHE A 15 -6.67 5.30 47.45
C PHE A 15 -7.74 4.52 46.68
N ILE A 16 -9.02 4.85 46.87
CA ILE A 16 -10.12 4.19 46.15
C ILE A 16 -10.17 4.65 44.68
N VAL A 17 -9.88 5.92 44.39
CA VAL A 17 -9.90 6.45 43.01
C VAL A 17 -8.72 5.95 42.16
N LYS A 18 -7.56 5.64 42.77
CA LYS A 18 -6.40 5.12 42.02
C LYS A 18 -6.56 3.69 41.52
N ASN A 19 -7.45 2.89 42.13
CA ASN A 19 -7.67 1.50 41.73
C ASN A 19 -8.76 1.32 40.64
N ALA A 20 -9.48 2.38 40.27
CA ALA A 20 -10.57 2.31 39.29
C ALA A 20 -10.15 2.49 37.82
N ASN A 21 -8.87 2.80 37.53
CA ASN A 21 -8.40 3.05 36.16
C ASN A 21 -7.21 2.18 35.69
N ALA A 22 -6.86 1.12 36.41
CA ALA A 22 -5.74 0.25 36.05
C ALA A 22 -6.12 -1.23 35.92
N GLN A 23 -7.32 -1.54 35.43
CA GLN A 23 -7.57 -2.85 34.82
C GLN A 23 -7.01 -2.88 33.39
N ASN A 24 -5.70 -2.67 33.23
CA ASN A 24 -5.00 -3.14 32.04
C ASN A 24 -4.88 -4.66 32.17
N GLY A 25 -6.01 -5.36 32.04
CA GLY A 25 -6.02 -6.81 31.94
C GLY A 25 -5.13 -7.20 30.79
N LYS A 26 -3.95 -7.74 31.10
CA LYS A 26 -2.99 -8.23 30.12
C LYS A 26 -3.73 -9.17 29.17
N LEU A 27 -3.64 -8.89 27.86
CA LEU A 27 -4.30 -9.75 26.87
C LEU A 27 -3.76 -11.18 26.99
N ALA A 28 -4.68 -12.15 26.95
CA ALA A 28 -4.36 -13.56 27.07
C ALA A 28 -3.49 -14.06 25.91
N ASP A 29 -2.66 -15.06 26.19
CA ASP A 29 -1.91 -15.80 25.17
C ASP A 29 -2.71 -16.97 24.60
N ASP A 30 -3.70 -17.49 25.36
CA ASP A 30 -4.65 -18.48 24.88
C ASP A 30 -5.50 -17.89 23.72
N PRO A 31 -5.51 -18.52 22.54
CA PRO A 31 -6.19 -17.96 21.36
C PRO A 31 -7.71 -17.73 21.54
N ALA A 32 -8.41 -18.60 22.27
CA ALA A 32 -9.86 -18.48 22.45
C ALA A 32 -10.20 -17.36 23.45
N GLN A 33 -9.46 -17.29 24.55
CA GLN A 33 -9.60 -16.21 25.54
C GLN A 33 -9.18 -14.87 24.94
N PHE A 34 -8.10 -14.84 24.17
CA PHE A 34 -7.62 -13.66 23.47
C PHE A 34 -8.70 -13.04 22.58
N MET A 35 -9.36 -13.84 21.72
CA MET A 35 -10.39 -13.31 20.83
C MET A 35 -11.59 -12.74 21.57
N THR A 36 -11.97 -13.36 22.69
CA THR A 36 -13.01 -12.81 23.57
C THR A 36 -12.63 -11.42 24.10
N GLN A 37 -11.37 -11.26 24.53
CA GLN A 37 -10.86 -9.98 25.02
C GLN A 37 -10.68 -8.94 23.90
N LEU A 38 -10.21 -9.35 22.72
CA LEU A 38 -10.07 -8.49 21.55
C LEU A 38 -11.43 -7.93 21.11
N ARG A 39 -12.46 -8.77 21.02
CA ARG A 39 -13.85 -8.31 20.71
C ARG A 39 -14.32 -7.28 21.73
N LYS A 40 -14.20 -7.59 23.02
CA LYS A 40 -14.58 -6.66 24.10
C LYS A 40 -13.81 -5.33 24.03
N MET A 41 -12.52 -5.37 23.68
CA MET A 41 -11.71 -4.17 23.47
C MET A 41 -12.28 -3.34 22.32
N MET A 42 -12.60 -3.97 21.18
CA MET A 42 -13.14 -3.29 20.00
C MET A 42 -14.56 -2.74 20.25
N GLU A 43 -15.40 -3.44 21.01
CA GLU A 43 -16.71 -2.97 21.47
C GLU A 43 -16.62 -1.69 22.31
N GLY A 44 -15.53 -1.53 23.08
CA GLY A 44 -15.25 -0.32 23.84
C GLY A 44 -15.14 0.95 22.99
N SER A 45 -14.85 0.83 21.68
CA SER A 45 -14.83 1.98 20.76
C SER A 45 -16.22 2.54 20.45
N ARG A 46 -17.28 1.74 20.64
CA ARG A 46 -18.65 2.04 20.23
C ARG A 46 -18.78 2.44 18.75
N ASN A 47 -17.84 2.04 17.90
CA ASN A 47 -17.85 2.31 16.47
C ASN A 47 -18.09 1.01 15.68
N PRO A 48 -19.22 0.87 14.97
CA PRO A 48 -19.53 -0.33 14.18
C PRO A 48 -18.46 -0.70 13.16
N GLN A 49 -17.75 0.28 12.58
CA GLN A 49 -16.68 0.05 11.61
C GLN A 49 -15.46 -0.65 12.22
N PHE A 50 -15.28 -0.53 13.54
CA PHE A 50 -14.19 -1.19 14.27
C PHE A 50 -14.65 -2.51 14.90
N ILE A 51 -15.91 -2.60 15.30
CA ILE A 51 -16.50 -3.80 15.92
C ILE A 51 -16.68 -4.92 14.89
N ARG A 52 -17.23 -4.61 13.71
CA ARG A 52 -17.57 -5.62 12.70
C ARG A 52 -16.37 -6.49 12.27
N PRO A 53 -15.17 -5.93 11.99
CA PRO A 53 -14.01 -6.76 11.67
C PRO A 53 -13.65 -7.77 12.76
N ALA A 54 -13.77 -7.42 14.04
CA ALA A 54 -13.44 -8.33 15.14
C ALA A 54 -14.38 -9.54 15.19
N VAL A 55 -15.69 -9.31 14.96
CA VAL A 55 -16.69 -10.38 14.84
C VAL A 55 -16.39 -11.28 13.63
N GLN A 56 -15.99 -10.68 12.50
CA GLN A 56 -15.68 -11.43 11.28
C GLN A 56 -14.37 -12.24 11.36
N LEU A 57 -13.40 -11.77 12.15
CA LEU A 57 -12.17 -12.52 12.42
C LEU A 57 -12.47 -13.67 13.38
N ASP A 58 -13.24 -13.43 14.44
CA ASP A 58 -13.64 -14.43 15.41
C ASP A 58 -14.37 -15.63 14.77
N SER A 59 -15.26 -15.37 13.80
CA SER A 59 -15.98 -16.44 13.08
C SER A 59 -15.06 -17.41 12.31
N ILE A 60 -13.81 -17.02 12.03
CA ILE A 60 -12.83 -17.86 11.33
C ILE A 60 -11.59 -18.18 12.16
N TRP A 61 -11.50 -17.65 13.38
CA TRP A 61 -10.27 -17.65 14.16
C TRP A 61 -9.75 -19.06 14.44
N MET A 62 -10.67 -19.98 14.78
CA MET A 62 -10.32 -21.37 15.12
C MET A 62 -10.29 -22.31 13.91
N SER A 63 -10.71 -21.86 12.72
CA SER A 63 -10.87 -22.72 11.54
C SER A 63 -9.93 -22.36 10.38
N ALA A 64 -9.67 -21.07 10.15
CA ALA A 64 -8.88 -20.59 9.02
C ALA A 64 -7.48 -20.08 9.41
N ILE A 65 -7.22 -19.87 10.71
CA ILE A 65 -5.96 -19.30 11.20
C ILE A 65 -5.28 -20.34 12.07
N ASN A 66 -4.10 -20.80 11.66
CA ASN A 66 -3.38 -21.85 12.36
C ASN A 66 -2.74 -21.33 13.68
N PRO A 67 -2.33 -22.20 14.61
CA PRO A 67 -1.80 -21.79 15.91
C PRO A 67 -0.59 -20.84 15.84
N GLN A 68 0.29 -21.00 14.85
CA GLN A 68 1.45 -20.13 14.66
C GLN A 68 1.03 -18.73 14.21
N GLN A 69 0.10 -18.64 13.27
CA GLN A 69 -0.47 -17.36 12.82
C GLN A 69 -1.26 -16.67 13.93
N GLN A 70 -2.01 -17.43 14.74
CA GLN A 70 -2.69 -16.93 15.92
C GLN A 70 -1.70 -16.30 16.90
N ALA A 71 -0.62 -17.01 17.23
CA ALA A 71 0.42 -16.50 18.13
C ALA A 71 1.09 -15.23 17.59
N LYS A 72 1.43 -15.17 16.30
CA LYS A 72 1.97 -13.96 15.64
C LYS A 72 0.98 -12.78 15.77
N PHE A 73 -0.28 -12.99 15.40
CA PHE A 73 -1.31 -11.96 15.49
C PHE A 73 -1.50 -11.44 16.92
N ILE A 74 -1.57 -12.35 17.91
CA ILE A 74 -1.64 -12.01 19.33
C ILE A 74 -0.45 -11.14 19.75
N GLY A 75 0.76 -11.52 19.35
CA GLY A 75 1.99 -10.77 19.61
C GLY A 75 1.94 -9.34 19.05
N ILE A 76 1.46 -9.18 17.82
CA ILE A 76 1.29 -7.85 17.19
C ILE A 76 0.29 -7.01 17.99
N VAL A 77 -0.88 -7.55 18.29
CA VAL A 77 -1.93 -6.83 19.04
C VAL A 77 -1.43 -6.41 20.42
N LYS A 78 -0.76 -7.31 21.16
CA LYS A 78 -0.17 -7.00 22.47
C LYS A 78 0.86 -5.88 22.39
N THR A 79 1.73 -5.94 21.38
CA THR A 79 2.73 -4.89 21.12
C THR A 79 2.07 -3.54 20.87
N GLN A 80 1.01 -3.50 20.05
CA GLN A 80 0.30 -2.27 19.76
C GLN A 80 -0.46 -1.72 20.98
N VAL A 81 -1.11 -2.58 21.76
CA VAL A 81 -1.79 -2.16 22.99
C VAL A 81 -0.80 -1.63 24.03
N ALA A 82 0.39 -2.24 24.15
CA ALA A 82 1.46 -1.75 25.01
C ALA A 82 1.98 -0.36 24.55
N LYS A 83 1.96 -0.09 23.24
CA LYS A 83 2.21 1.23 22.64
C LYS A 83 1.02 2.20 22.72
N GLY A 84 -0.01 1.87 23.50
CA GLY A 84 -1.21 2.71 23.70
C GLY A 84 -2.26 2.60 22.59
N GLN A 85 -2.05 1.76 21.57
CA GLN A 85 -2.98 1.56 20.46
C GLN A 85 -4.06 0.54 20.86
N LYS A 86 -5.17 1.04 21.40
CA LYS A 86 -6.34 0.23 21.78
C LYS A 86 -7.29 0.06 20.59
N ALA A 87 -8.60 0.10 20.83
CA ALA A 87 -9.59 0.08 19.76
C ALA A 87 -9.54 1.36 18.92
N GLY A 88 -9.46 1.20 17.61
CA GLY A 88 -9.32 2.32 16.67
C GLY A 88 -9.04 1.83 15.25
N ALA A 89 -8.72 2.77 14.36
CA ALA A 89 -8.49 2.50 12.94
C ALA A 89 -7.33 1.51 12.70
N LEU A 90 -6.20 1.68 13.39
CA LEU A 90 -5.05 0.77 13.29
C LEU A 90 -5.44 -0.67 13.61
N MET A 91 -6.09 -0.91 14.75
CA MET A 91 -6.50 -2.26 15.16
C MET A 91 -7.54 -2.85 14.20
N ALA A 92 -8.50 -2.04 13.74
CA ALA A 92 -9.48 -2.47 12.76
C ALA A 92 -8.83 -2.86 11.41
N LEU A 93 -7.84 -2.11 10.93
CA LEU A 93 -7.11 -2.41 9.70
C LEU A 93 -6.27 -3.68 9.81
N LEU A 94 -5.61 -3.91 10.96
CA LEU A 94 -4.86 -5.14 11.22
C LEU A 94 -5.79 -6.36 11.19
N ILE A 95 -6.93 -6.26 11.89
CA ILE A 95 -7.96 -7.32 11.92
C ILE A 95 -8.51 -7.59 10.51
N ARG A 96 -8.82 -6.54 9.73
CA ARG A 96 -9.37 -6.69 8.37
C ARG A 96 -8.42 -7.36 7.41
N ASN A 97 -7.16 -6.90 7.34
CA ASN A 97 -6.15 -7.54 6.48
C ASN A 97 -5.96 -9.02 6.85
N THR A 98 -5.85 -9.32 8.15
CA THR A 98 -5.71 -10.70 8.66
C THR A 98 -6.90 -11.56 8.24
N GLN A 99 -8.12 -11.05 8.44
CA GLN A 99 -9.35 -11.76 8.09
C GLN A 99 -9.50 -11.98 6.58
N ALA A 100 -9.16 -10.97 5.77
CA ALA A 100 -9.26 -11.03 4.32
C ALA A 100 -8.25 -12.04 3.76
N LEU A 101 -6.99 -11.99 4.21
CA LEU A 101 -5.96 -12.94 3.80
C LEU A 101 -6.28 -14.37 4.25
N ALA A 102 -6.69 -14.57 5.51
CA ALA A 102 -7.07 -15.90 5.99
C ALA A 102 -8.17 -16.56 5.13
N LYS A 103 -9.08 -15.75 4.56
CA LYS A 103 -10.17 -16.25 3.70
C LYS A 103 -9.81 -16.40 2.23
N LYS A 104 -9.04 -15.45 1.68
CA LYS A 104 -8.86 -15.32 0.22
C LYS A 104 -7.49 -15.78 -0.26
N SER A 105 -6.47 -15.63 0.58
CA SER A 105 -5.06 -15.90 0.24
C SER A 105 -4.32 -16.39 1.49
N PRO A 106 -4.74 -17.51 2.10
CA PRO A 106 -4.20 -18.01 3.38
C PRO A 106 -2.68 -18.25 3.31
N GLU A 107 -2.16 -18.58 2.14
CA GLU A 107 -0.74 -18.74 1.84
C GLU A 107 0.06 -17.44 1.97
N LYS A 108 -0.59 -16.28 1.87
CA LYS A 108 0.05 -14.95 1.99
C LYS A 108 -0.03 -14.38 3.41
N LEU A 109 -0.83 -14.99 4.28
CA LEU A 109 -1.11 -14.47 5.62
C LEU A 109 0.15 -14.42 6.49
N ASP A 110 1.03 -15.43 6.40
CA ASP A 110 2.23 -15.47 7.25
C ASP A 110 3.19 -14.31 6.94
N GLY A 111 3.46 -14.07 5.66
CA GLY A 111 4.29 -12.94 5.22
C GLY A 111 3.68 -11.58 5.61
N PHE A 112 2.35 -11.44 5.53
CA PHE A 112 1.68 -10.23 6.01
C PHE A 112 1.88 -10.03 7.52
N LEU A 113 1.71 -11.09 8.33
CA LEU A 113 1.90 -11.01 9.78
C LEU A 113 3.35 -10.67 10.13
N ASP A 114 4.33 -11.17 9.38
CA ASP A 114 5.74 -10.80 9.58
C ASP A 114 6.01 -9.33 9.25
N VAL A 115 5.46 -8.82 8.14
CA VAL A 115 5.54 -7.39 7.81
C VAL A 115 4.85 -6.54 8.88
N ALA A 116 3.67 -6.94 9.35
CA ALA A 116 2.92 -6.22 10.36
C ALA A 116 3.61 -6.21 11.73
N ALA A 117 4.27 -7.31 12.13
CA ALA A 117 5.08 -7.37 13.34
C ALA A 117 6.27 -6.40 13.26
N ASN A 118 7.07 -6.49 12.20
CA ASN A 118 8.23 -5.63 12.01
C ASN A 118 7.84 -4.15 11.90
N ALA A 119 6.82 -3.82 11.10
CA ALA A 119 6.33 -2.45 10.94
C ALA A 119 5.73 -1.91 12.25
N GLY A 120 4.96 -2.73 12.97
CA GLY A 120 4.34 -2.37 14.24
C GLY A 120 5.35 -2.16 15.36
N GLU A 121 6.51 -2.82 15.32
CA GLU A 121 7.62 -2.60 16.25
C GLU A 121 8.44 -1.36 15.88
N LYS A 122 8.78 -1.21 14.60
CA LYS A 122 9.72 -0.19 14.13
C LYS A 122 9.12 1.20 13.98
N TYR A 123 7.86 1.30 13.54
CA TYR A 123 7.25 2.57 13.18
C TYR A 123 6.29 3.11 14.25
N ASP A 124 6.01 4.40 14.17
CA ASP A 124 4.95 5.04 14.95
C ASP A 124 3.56 4.58 14.47
N ALA A 125 2.53 4.86 15.27
CA ALA A 125 1.16 4.42 15.01
C ALA A 125 0.61 4.92 13.67
N LYS A 126 0.90 6.17 13.27
CA LYS A 126 0.40 6.74 12.01
C LYS A 126 1.04 6.06 10.82
N THR A 127 2.36 5.87 10.86
CA THR A 127 3.11 5.19 9.81
C THR A 127 2.69 3.72 9.68
N PHE A 128 2.54 2.99 10.79
CA PHE A 128 2.06 1.61 10.76
C PHE A 128 0.62 1.51 10.26
N GLN A 129 -0.26 2.43 10.68
CA GLN A 129 -1.63 2.50 10.15
C GLN A 129 -1.64 2.70 8.63
N LYS A 130 -0.76 3.55 8.09
CA LYS A 130 -0.63 3.76 6.64
C LYS A 130 -0.20 2.48 5.92
N VAL A 131 0.76 1.73 6.46
CA VAL A 131 1.17 0.43 5.91
C VAL A 131 -0.01 -0.54 5.82
N LEU A 132 -0.79 -0.68 6.90
CA LEU A 132 -1.98 -1.54 6.93
C LEU A 132 -3.07 -1.05 5.96
N GLN A 133 -3.22 0.26 5.81
CA GLN A 133 -4.19 0.87 4.90
C GLN A 133 -3.82 0.62 3.43
N THR A 134 -2.55 0.78 3.07
CA THR A 134 -2.05 0.50 1.70
C THR A 134 -2.16 -0.99 1.35
N SER A 135 -1.97 -1.88 2.33
CA SER A 135 -2.11 -3.33 2.16
C SER A 135 -3.56 -3.77 1.92
N LEU A 136 -4.54 -3.03 2.44
CA LEU A 136 -5.92 -3.50 2.49
C LEU A 136 -6.55 -3.78 1.10
N PRO A 137 -6.43 -2.90 0.08
CA PRO A 137 -7.08 -3.11 -1.22
C PRO A 137 -6.65 -4.39 -1.92
N ILE A 138 -5.39 -4.82 -1.74
CA ILE A 138 -4.89 -6.03 -2.40
C ILE A 138 -5.47 -7.27 -1.73
N THR A 139 -5.58 -7.26 -0.40
CA THR A 139 -6.20 -8.36 0.36
C THR A 139 -7.70 -8.49 0.12
N GLU A 140 -8.40 -7.38 -0.16
CA GLU A 140 -9.86 -7.39 -0.29
C GLU A 140 -10.34 -7.53 -1.74
N SER A 141 -9.59 -7.04 -2.72
CA SER A 141 -10.13 -6.84 -4.07
C SER A 141 -9.13 -6.96 -5.21
N ASN A 142 -7.94 -7.52 -4.97
CA ASN A 142 -6.85 -7.58 -5.95
C ASN A 142 -6.52 -6.20 -6.57
N LYS A 143 -6.64 -5.14 -5.77
CA LYS A 143 -6.23 -3.78 -6.14
C LYS A 143 -4.96 -3.40 -5.39
N LEU A 144 -4.02 -2.75 -6.06
CA LEU A 144 -2.94 -2.06 -5.35
C LEU A 144 -3.40 -0.71 -4.79
N TYR A 145 -4.40 -0.10 -5.43
CA TYR A 145 -5.00 1.14 -4.96
C TYR A 145 -6.45 1.28 -5.45
N GLY A 146 -7.28 2.00 -4.69
CA GLY A 146 -8.64 2.34 -5.12
C GLY A 146 -9.16 3.59 -4.43
N SER A 147 -9.70 4.50 -5.24
CA SER A 147 -10.48 5.66 -4.83
C SER A 147 -11.71 5.81 -5.74
N ASN A 148 -12.53 6.83 -5.49
CA ASN A 148 -13.64 7.18 -6.39
C ASN A 148 -13.17 7.73 -7.75
N TYR A 149 -11.92 8.17 -7.86
CA TYR A 149 -11.40 8.86 -9.04
C TYR A 149 -10.52 7.96 -9.91
N ASN A 150 -9.79 7.05 -9.28
CA ASN A 150 -8.90 6.12 -9.97
C ASN A 150 -8.69 4.84 -9.16
N SER A 151 -8.37 3.76 -9.85
CA SER A 151 -8.02 2.47 -9.26
C SER A 151 -6.85 1.85 -10.01
N LEU A 152 -6.01 1.13 -9.28
CA LEU A 152 -4.94 0.30 -9.84
C LEU A 152 -5.22 -1.15 -9.47
N TYR A 153 -5.55 -1.96 -10.47
CA TYR A 153 -5.84 -3.38 -10.33
C TYR A 153 -4.58 -4.21 -10.60
N LEU A 154 -4.47 -5.34 -9.89
CA LEU A 154 -3.59 -6.45 -10.23
C LEU A 154 -4.44 -7.51 -10.94
N LEU A 155 -4.43 -7.53 -12.27
CA LEU A 155 -5.23 -8.43 -13.10
C LEU A 155 -4.65 -9.85 -13.18
N GLY A 156 -3.33 -9.96 -13.00
CA GLY A 156 -2.61 -11.23 -13.06
C GLY A 156 -1.25 -11.12 -12.40
N GLY A 157 -0.57 -12.26 -12.27
CA GLY A 157 0.69 -12.39 -11.53
C GLY A 157 0.49 -12.90 -10.10
N ASP A 158 1.56 -12.85 -9.32
CA ASP A 158 1.57 -13.22 -7.91
C ASP A 158 2.19 -12.09 -7.06
N PHE A 159 1.89 -12.08 -5.77
CA PHE A 159 2.49 -11.15 -4.82
C PHE A 159 2.95 -11.85 -3.54
N THR A 160 3.97 -11.28 -2.89
CA THR A 160 4.44 -11.73 -1.58
C THR A 160 4.77 -10.54 -0.69
N TYR A 161 4.58 -10.70 0.61
CA TYR A 161 4.96 -9.69 1.60
C TYR A 161 6.40 -9.92 2.06
N ARG A 162 7.18 -8.85 2.18
CA ARG A 162 8.53 -8.89 2.71
C ARG A 162 8.80 -7.63 3.54
N PHE A 163 9.64 -7.77 4.57
CA PHE A 163 10.17 -6.63 5.30
C PHE A 163 11.66 -6.47 4.99
N ASP A 164 12.03 -5.40 4.30
CA ASP A 164 13.42 -5.07 3.99
C ASP A 164 14.04 -4.18 5.08
N ALA A 165 14.84 -4.79 5.94
CA ALA A 165 15.55 -4.07 6.99
C ALA A 165 16.73 -3.22 6.47
N LYS A 166 17.24 -3.47 5.25
CA LYS A 166 18.55 -2.97 4.80
C LYS A 166 18.54 -1.53 4.25
N ALA A 167 17.37 -0.94 4.01
CA ALA A 167 17.27 0.35 3.32
C ALA A 167 16.39 1.41 4.02
N ASP A 168 16.21 1.32 5.34
CA ASP A 168 15.46 2.33 6.11
C ASP A 168 16.25 3.63 6.40
N SER A 169 17.31 3.89 5.63
CA SER A 169 18.03 5.17 5.62
C SER A 169 17.47 6.03 4.50
N THR A 170 16.65 7.02 4.88
CA THR A 170 16.28 8.22 4.11
C THR A 170 15.91 7.99 2.64
N VAL A 171 14.61 7.93 2.37
CA VAL A 171 14.06 8.18 1.02
C VAL A 171 14.58 9.53 0.54
N VAL A 172 15.34 9.54 -0.55
CA VAL A 172 15.60 10.77 -1.31
C VAL A 172 14.25 11.24 -1.79
N LYS A 173 13.74 12.33 -1.19
CA LYS A 173 12.60 13.06 -1.74
C LYS A 173 12.92 13.35 -3.21
N GLU A 174 12.00 12.98 -4.10
CA GLU A 174 11.86 13.64 -5.39
C GLU A 174 11.96 15.15 -5.13
N THR A 175 13.09 15.72 -5.56
CA THR A 175 13.15 17.15 -5.72
C THR A 175 12.48 17.35 -7.06
N GLU A 176 11.20 17.71 -7.05
CA GLU A 176 10.54 18.28 -8.22
C GLU A 176 11.32 19.54 -8.60
N THR A 177 12.35 19.38 -9.42
CA THR A 177 12.77 20.49 -10.29
C THR A 177 11.70 20.57 -11.37
N ALA A 178 10.77 21.49 -11.15
CA ALA A 178 9.94 22.04 -12.20
C ALA A 178 10.86 22.58 -13.31
N ASN A 179 11.13 21.75 -14.30
CA ASN A 179 11.58 22.17 -15.60
C ASN A 179 10.86 21.28 -16.61
N ASP A 180 9.59 21.61 -16.79
CA ASP A 180 8.77 21.21 -17.90
C ASP A 180 9.41 21.79 -19.17
N GLY A 181 10.19 20.98 -19.88
CA GLY A 181 10.94 21.35 -21.11
C GLY A 181 10.11 21.92 -22.27
N TRP A 182 8.87 22.34 -22.01
CA TRP A 182 7.91 23.02 -22.86
C TRP A 182 8.31 24.42 -23.32
N ASN A 183 9.34 25.07 -22.75
CA ASN A 183 9.67 26.46 -23.07
C ASN A 183 11.02 26.69 -23.77
N THR A 184 11.69 25.62 -24.21
CA THR A 184 12.91 25.72 -25.02
C THR A 184 12.61 25.37 -26.48
N PRO A 185 12.84 26.29 -27.44
CA PRO A 185 12.73 25.96 -28.86
C PRO A 185 13.69 24.81 -29.19
N VAL A 186 13.15 23.73 -29.75
CA VAL A 186 13.95 22.57 -30.15
C VAL A 186 14.65 22.92 -31.46
N ASP A 187 15.97 23.13 -31.40
CA ASP A 187 16.84 23.21 -32.59
C ASP A 187 16.93 21.80 -33.20
N SER A 188 16.45 21.64 -34.42
CA SER A 188 16.33 20.37 -35.14
C SER A 188 17.65 19.78 -35.65
N SER A 189 18.79 20.21 -35.09
CA SER A 189 20.12 19.77 -35.51
C SER A 189 20.92 18.94 -34.48
N LEU A 190 20.32 18.54 -33.35
CA LEU A 190 21.04 17.80 -32.31
C LEU A 190 20.81 16.28 -32.39
N VAL A 191 21.91 15.54 -32.54
CA VAL A 191 22.01 14.14 -32.14
C VAL A 191 21.52 14.06 -30.69
N ILE A 192 20.36 13.44 -30.46
CA ILE A 192 19.80 13.23 -29.13
C ILE A 192 20.76 12.32 -28.38
N ALA A 193 21.69 12.92 -27.63
CA ALA A 193 22.44 12.17 -26.63
C ALA A 193 21.40 11.68 -25.61
N PRO A 194 21.41 10.38 -25.24
CA PRO A 194 20.42 9.85 -24.32
C PRO A 194 20.49 10.62 -23.01
N THR A 195 19.38 11.27 -22.65
CA THR A 195 19.24 11.94 -21.37
C THR A 195 19.52 10.91 -20.28
N LYS A 196 20.49 11.19 -19.41
CA LYS A 196 20.86 10.25 -18.34
C LYS A 196 19.65 10.08 -17.41
N SER A 197 19.06 8.89 -17.40
CA SER A 197 17.91 8.60 -16.57
C SER A 197 18.14 8.86 -15.08
N ALA A 198 17.13 9.41 -14.42
CA ALA A 198 17.17 9.60 -12.98
C ALA A 198 17.32 8.24 -12.25
N PRO A 199 18.09 8.17 -11.15
CA PRO A 199 18.18 6.94 -10.40
C PRO A 199 16.81 6.57 -9.82
N LEU A 200 16.39 5.31 -10.01
CA LEU A 200 15.12 4.83 -9.50
C LEU A 200 15.06 4.91 -7.96
N PRO A 201 13.88 5.19 -7.38
CA PRO A 201 13.70 5.19 -5.94
C PRO A 201 14.07 3.83 -5.32
N ILE A 202 14.68 3.85 -4.14
CA ILE A 202 14.94 2.62 -3.38
C ILE A 202 13.68 2.27 -2.58
N VAL A 203 13.12 1.09 -2.83
CA VAL A 203 11.96 0.56 -2.09
C VAL A 203 12.45 -0.29 -0.91
N ALA A 204 12.05 0.09 0.30
CA ALA A 204 12.55 -0.49 1.56
C ALA A 204 11.48 -0.59 2.64
N GLY A 205 11.77 -1.34 3.71
CA GLY A 205 10.85 -1.52 4.83
C GLY A 205 9.70 -2.49 4.47
N PRO A 206 8.43 -2.15 4.75
CA PRO A 206 7.30 -3.02 4.46
C PRO A 206 6.98 -2.97 2.96
N VAL A 207 7.22 -4.07 2.25
CA VAL A 207 7.11 -4.14 0.80
C VAL A 207 6.22 -5.28 0.34
N LEU A 208 5.60 -5.09 -0.82
CA LEU A 208 4.86 -6.09 -1.56
C LEU A 208 5.63 -6.40 -2.85
N ASP A 209 6.29 -7.55 -2.90
CA ASP A 209 6.99 -8.00 -4.10
C ASP A 209 5.99 -8.61 -5.07
N LEU A 210 6.06 -8.20 -6.33
CA LEU A 210 5.16 -8.56 -7.42
C LEU A 210 5.92 -9.34 -8.49
N GLN A 211 5.36 -10.47 -8.91
CA GLN A 211 5.92 -11.32 -9.96
C GLN A 211 4.93 -11.50 -11.11
N ASN A 212 5.40 -11.28 -12.34
CA ASN A 212 4.60 -11.36 -13.56
C ASN A 212 3.28 -10.56 -13.47
N ALA A 213 3.33 -9.40 -12.84
CA ALA A 213 2.17 -8.57 -12.54
C ALA A 213 1.63 -7.89 -13.80
N THR A 214 0.35 -8.12 -14.07
CA THR A 214 -0.39 -7.36 -15.10
C THR A 214 -1.28 -6.35 -14.40
N PHE A 215 -1.11 -5.08 -14.74
CA PHE A 215 -1.82 -3.97 -14.12
C PHE A 215 -2.96 -3.48 -15.01
N ALA A 216 -4.06 -3.04 -14.38
CA ALA A 216 -5.01 -2.15 -15.01
C ALA A 216 -5.06 -0.84 -14.22
N MET A 217 -4.67 0.25 -14.87
CA MET A 217 -4.79 1.61 -14.35
C MET A 217 -6.06 2.21 -14.92
N VAL A 218 -7.06 2.42 -14.05
CA VAL A 218 -8.39 2.91 -14.44
C VAL A 218 -8.60 4.29 -13.85
N ALA A 219 -8.87 5.27 -14.70
CA ALA A 219 -9.16 6.64 -14.31
C ALA A 219 -10.31 7.23 -15.14
N GLY A 220 -10.86 8.36 -14.69
CA GLY A 220 -12.01 9.00 -15.35
C GLY A 220 -11.71 9.60 -16.74
N GLY A 221 -10.44 9.78 -17.08
CA GLY A 221 -10.00 10.26 -18.40
C GLY A 221 -9.77 9.11 -19.38
N ASP A 222 -8.75 8.30 -19.09
CA ASP A 222 -8.34 7.15 -19.89
C ASP A 222 -8.01 5.96 -18.97
N SER A 223 -7.99 4.75 -19.51
CA SER A 223 -7.62 3.53 -18.80
C SER A 223 -6.67 2.69 -19.62
N VAL A 224 -5.70 2.06 -18.96
CA VAL A 224 -4.71 1.24 -19.65
C VAL A 224 -4.38 -0.05 -18.90
N VAL A 225 -3.99 -1.05 -19.68
CA VAL A 225 -3.48 -2.34 -19.20
C VAL A 225 -2.03 -2.47 -19.63
N PHE A 226 -1.15 -2.84 -18.70
CA PHE A 226 0.27 -3.03 -18.99
C PHE A 226 0.88 -4.14 -18.12
N GLY A 227 1.98 -4.71 -18.58
CA GLY A 227 2.66 -5.85 -17.97
C GLY A 227 2.90 -6.97 -18.99
N PRO A 228 3.30 -8.18 -18.56
CA PRO A 228 3.67 -8.54 -17.19
C PRO A 228 4.96 -7.84 -16.74
N ALA A 229 5.00 -7.40 -15.48
CA ALA A 229 6.15 -6.74 -14.87
C ALA A 229 6.59 -7.42 -13.57
N ASN A 230 7.85 -7.23 -13.17
CA ASN A 230 8.35 -7.66 -11.87
C ASN A 230 8.80 -6.43 -11.08
N GLY A 231 8.50 -6.36 -9.79
CA GLY A 231 8.88 -5.20 -8.98
C GLY A 231 8.39 -5.28 -7.56
N SER A 232 8.51 -4.17 -6.84
CA SER A 232 8.10 -4.07 -5.44
C SER A 232 7.31 -2.79 -5.20
N VAL A 233 6.27 -2.87 -4.37
CA VAL A 233 5.52 -1.71 -3.88
C VAL A 233 5.92 -1.43 -2.43
N SER A 234 6.34 -0.20 -2.13
CA SER A 234 6.46 0.28 -0.75
C SER A 234 5.05 0.44 -0.14
N LEU A 235 4.72 -0.34 0.88
CA LEU A 235 3.43 -0.20 1.58
C LEU A 235 3.37 1.08 2.41
N ARG A 236 4.54 1.63 2.78
CA ARG A 236 4.65 2.90 3.50
C ARG A 236 4.40 4.08 2.57
N ASP A 237 4.96 4.05 1.37
CA ASP A 237 5.06 5.23 0.50
C ASP A 237 4.12 5.17 -0.71
N GLY A 238 3.62 3.98 -1.06
CA GLY A 238 2.79 3.75 -2.25
C GLY A 238 3.59 3.74 -3.55
N MET A 239 4.92 3.70 -3.50
CA MET A 239 5.77 3.71 -4.68
C MET A 239 5.99 2.29 -5.21
N PHE A 240 5.64 2.04 -6.47
CA PHE A 240 6.08 0.86 -7.20
C PHE A 240 7.41 1.17 -7.89
N VAL A 241 8.35 0.23 -7.80
CA VAL A 241 9.59 0.24 -8.59
C VAL A 241 9.76 -1.15 -9.18
N GLY A 242 9.93 -1.22 -10.49
CA GLY A 242 9.99 -2.49 -11.18
C GLY A 242 10.67 -2.41 -12.52
N LYS A 243 10.62 -3.52 -13.22
CA LYS A 243 11.18 -3.69 -14.55
C LYS A 243 10.31 -4.59 -15.40
N ASN A 244 10.53 -4.50 -16.70
CA ASN A 244 9.80 -5.19 -17.73
C ASN A 244 8.34 -4.74 -17.80
N GLY A 245 7.70 -5.07 -18.91
CA GLY A 245 6.29 -4.84 -19.12
C GLY A 245 6.07 -4.50 -20.58
N LYS A 246 4.91 -4.90 -21.09
CA LYS A 246 4.45 -4.45 -22.39
C LYS A 246 3.31 -3.48 -22.18
N PHE A 247 3.43 -2.31 -22.79
CA PHE A 247 2.38 -1.31 -22.88
C PHE A 247 1.76 -1.39 -24.27
N THR A 248 0.46 -1.60 -24.38
CA THR A 248 -0.22 -1.74 -25.68
C THR A 248 -1.28 -0.66 -25.87
N TRP A 249 -1.51 -0.28 -27.13
CA TRP A 249 -2.58 0.64 -27.52
C TRP A 249 -3.90 -0.10 -27.81
N GLN A 250 -4.06 -1.32 -27.26
CA GLN A 250 -5.24 -2.14 -27.50
C GLN A 250 -6.53 -1.44 -27.05
N THR A 251 -6.48 -0.63 -25.99
CA THR A 251 -7.63 0.18 -25.52
C THR A 251 -8.02 1.27 -26.52
N ALA A 252 -7.08 1.74 -27.34
CA ALA A 252 -7.31 2.66 -28.45
C ALA A 252 -7.65 1.93 -29.78
N GLY A 253 -7.72 0.59 -29.76
CA GLY A 253 -8.11 -0.23 -30.91
C GLY A 253 -6.96 -0.76 -31.76
N ASP A 254 -5.70 -0.48 -31.41
CA ASP A 254 -4.53 -0.96 -32.15
C ASP A 254 -3.57 -1.73 -31.25
N SER A 255 -3.49 -3.05 -31.48
CA SER A 255 -2.57 -3.93 -30.74
C SER A 255 -1.23 -4.14 -31.43
N THR A 256 -1.05 -3.60 -32.64
CA THR A 256 0.19 -3.71 -33.42
C THR A 256 1.25 -2.71 -32.94
N ILE A 257 0.80 -1.63 -32.29
CA ILE A 257 1.66 -0.65 -31.63
C ILE A 257 1.80 -1.03 -30.16
N TYR A 258 3.04 -1.21 -29.71
CA TYR A 258 3.35 -1.49 -28.31
C TYR A 258 4.71 -0.95 -27.92
N ALA A 259 4.91 -0.71 -26.63
CA ALA A 259 6.20 -0.36 -26.06
C ALA A 259 6.63 -1.41 -25.05
N ASP A 260 7.87 -1.88 -25.18
CA ASP A 260 8.54 -2.68 -24.16
C ASP A 260 9.18 -1.73 -23.15
N LEU A 261 8.79 -1.86 -21.90
CA LEU A 261 9.26 -1.05 -20.77
C LEU A 261 10.48 -1.72 -20.15
N ASP A 262 11.56 -0.97 -19.90
CA ASP A 262 12.69 -1.44 -19.09
C ASP A 262 12.39 -1.24 -17.60
N ALA A 263 13.21 -0.48 -16.86
CA ALA A 263 13.01 -0.18 -15.45
C ALA A 263 12.28 1.16 -15.26
N TYR A 264 11.29 1.19 -14.37
CA TYR A 264 10.45 2.36 -14.12
C TYR A 264 9.85 2.36 -12.71
N SER A 265 9.28 3.49 -12.33
CA SER A 265 8.59 3.66 -11.06
C SER A 265 7.35 4.52 -11.22
N PHE A 266 6.35 4.28 -10.38
CA PHE A 266 5.17 5.13 -10.29
C PHE A 266 4.52 5.04 -8.92
N ASN A 267 3.81 6.11 -8.52
CA ASN A 267 3.00 6.06 -7.30
C ASN A 267 1.66 5.37 -7.60
N ILE A 268 1.33 4.32 -6.86
CA ILE A 268 0.11 3.52 -7.06
C ILE A 268 -1.18 4.32 -6.91
N ASN A 269 -1.13 5.47 -6.22
CA ASN A 269 -2.28 6.34 -6.02
C ASN A 269 -2.52 7.32 -7.18
N HIS A 270 -1.55 7.48 -8.10
CA HIS A 270 -1.63 8.40 -9.23
C HIS A 270 -1.82 7.58 -10.51
N PRO A 271 -2.80 7.91 -11.36
CA PRO A 271 -2.97 7.24 -12.64
C PRO A 271 -1.95 7.79 -13.65
N ARG A 272 -0.65 7.66 -13.35
CA ARG A 272 0.45 8.13 -14.19
C ARG A 272 1.57 7.11 -14.22
N LEU A 273 2.20 6.97 -15.36
CA LEU A 273 3.38 6.12 -15.57
C LEU A 273 4.38 6.90 -16.42
N LEU A 274 5.64 6.93 -15.98
CA LEU A 274 6.76 7.48 -16.74
C LEU A 274 7.85 6.41 -16.82
N ALA A 275 8.21 6.02 -18.04
CA ALA A 275 9.21 5.01 -18.34
C ALA A 275 10.20 5.54 -19.39
N GLU A 276 11.28 6.16 -18.91
CA GLU A 276 12.30 6.84 -19.73
C GLU A 276 13.07 5.91 -20.68
N ASN A 277 13.16 4.63 -20.33
CA ASN A 277 13.85 3.61 -21.13
C ASN A 277 12.83 2.63 -21.69
N SER A 278 12.10 3.05 -22.71
CA SER A 278 11.10 2.24 -23.39
C SER A 278 11.49 2.04 -24.86
N THR A 279 11.09 0.92 -25.45
CA THR A 279 11.30 0.64 -26.88
C THR A 279 9.93 0.51 -27.56
N LEU A 280 9.60 1.43 -28.46
CA LEU A 280 8.37 1.43 -29.24
C LEU A 280 8.52 0.54 -30.48
N HIS A 281 7.52 -0.31 -30.69
CA HIS A 281 7.39 -1.22 -31.81
C HIS A 281 6.15 -0.87 -32.60
N SER A 282 6.29 -0.84 -33.92
CA SER A 282 5.19 -0.62 -34.84
C SER A 282 5.60 -0.99 -36.26
N ASP A 283 5.23 -2.19 -36.71
CA ASP A 283 5.62 -2.68 -38.03
C ASP A 283 5.00 -1.88 -39.18
N ASN A 284 3.88 -1.21 -38.92
CA ASN A 284 3.16 -0.40 -39.90
C ASN A 284 3.70 1.03 -40.05
N TYR A 285 4.38 1.56 -39.03
CA TYR A 285 4.77 2.97 -38.97
C TYR A 285 6.27 3.19 -38.77
N LEU A 286 7.03 2.19 -38.35
CA LEU A 286 8.47 2.29 -38.06
C LEU A 286 9.28 1.28 -38.86
N ALA A 287 10.39 1.72 -39.46
CA ALA A 287 11.33 0.81 -40.15
C ALA A 287 12.12 -0.08 -39.17
N ALA A 288 12.28 0.36 -37.91
CA ALA A 288 12.91 -0.37 -36.83
C ALA A 288 12.36 0.15 -35.47
N PRO A 289 12.42 -0.66 -34.39
CA PRO A 289 12.00 -0.20 -33.07
C PRO A 289 12.78 1.03 -32.59
N VAL A 290 12.08 1.97 -31.95
CA VAL A 290 12.65 3.26 -31.51
C VAL A 290 12.72 3.29 -29.99
N LYS A 291 13.87 3.69 -29.44
CA LYS A 291 14.00 3.92 -28.00
C LYS A 291 13.57 5.33 -27.63
N GLY A 292 12.91 5.47 -26.50
CA GLY A 292 12.37 6.73 -26.05
C GLY A 292 11.72 6.65 -24.68
N THR A 293 11.11 7.76 -24.27
CA THR A 293 10.38 7.89 -23.01
C THR A 293 8.90 7.64 -23.24
N LEU A 294 8.32 6.67 -22.55
CA LEU A 294 6.87 6.47 -22.52
C LEU A 294 6.26 7.18 -21.31
N GLU A 295 5.31 8.06 -21.56
CA GLU A 295 4.50 8.70 -20.53
C GLU A 295 3.01 8.42 -20.73
N TYR A 296 2.33 7.97 -19.67
CA TYR A 296 0.88 7.85 -19.59
C TYR A 296 0.31 8.75 -18.49
N ARG A 297 -0.80 9.43 -18.78
CA ARG A 297 -1.58 10.20 -17.81
C ARG A 297 -3.07 9.91 -17.93
N GLY A 298 -3.70 9.41 -16.86
CA GLY A 298 -5.13 9.11 -16.81
C GLY A 298 -6.02 10.30 -16.39
N ASP A 299 -5.54 11.55 -16.43
CA ASP A 299 -6.32 12.71 -15.99
C ASP A 299 -7.34 13.21 -17.04
N GLN A 300 -8.42 13.85 -16.57
CA GLN A 300 -9.37 14.54 -17.43
C GLN A 300 -8.77 15.87 -17.91
N THR A 301 -8.20 15.89 -19.11
CA THR A 301 -7.85 17.14 -19.78
C THR A 301 -9.13 17.90 -20.16
N HIS A 302 -9.40 19.02 -19.47
CA HIS A 302 -10.51 19.95 -19.76
C HIS A 302 -10.30 20.79 -21.04
N GLN A 303 -9.28 20.50 -21.85
CA GLN A 303 -9.07 21.13 -23.16
C GLN A 303 -8.82 20.05 -24.21
N ARG A 304 -9.91 19.54 -24.77
CA ARG A 304 -9.90 18.66 -25.94
C ARG A 304 -9.79 19.53 -27.20
N SER A 305 -8.58 19.79 -27.66
CA SER A 305 -8.34 20.28 -29.02
C SER A 305 -8.50 19.11 -29.99
N ALA A 306 -9.39 19.24 -30.96
CA ALA A 306 -9.67 18.22 -31.96
C ALA A 306 -8.38 17.84 -32.73
N GLY A 307 -8.00 16.56 -32.67
CA GLY A 307 -6.87 16.00 -33.41
C GLY A 307 -5.75 15.37 -32.57
N THR A 308 -5.82 15.42 -31.23
CA THR A 308 -4.82 14.79 -30.36
C THR A 308 -5.32 13.41 -29.91
N ILE A 309 -4.62 12.33 -30.28
CA ILE A 309 -4.82 11.00 -29.71
C ILE A 309 -4.48 11.09 -28.20
N PRO A 310 -5.30 10.58 -27.27
CA PRO A 310 -5.21 11.00 -25.87
C PRO A 310 -3.95 10.50 -25.16
N ALA A 311 -3.36 11.40 -24.35
CA ALA A 311 -2.65 11.19 -23.08
C ALA A 311 -1.51 10.15 -22.98
N LEU A 312 -0.94 9.79 -24.13
CA LEU A 312 0.23 8.93 -24.24
C LEU A 312 1.29 9.61 -25.12
N HIS A 313 2.44 9.91 -24.54
CA HIS A 313 3.55 10.53 -25.25
C HIS A 313 4.72 9.56 -25.31
N PHE A 314 5.29 9.41 -26.51
CA PHE A 314 6.54 8.71 -26.74
C PHE A 314 7.50 9.68 -27.44
N GLU A 315 8.53 10.10 -26.72
CA GLU A 315 9.62 10.98 -27.22
C GLU A 315 10.91 10.21 -27.43
#